data_AF-A0A2T3XKK0-F1
#
_entry.id   AF-A0A2T3XKK0-F1
#
_cell.length_a   1.000
_cell.length_b   1.000
_cell.length_c   1.000
_cell.angle_alpha   90.00
_cell.angle_beta   90.00
_cell.angle_gamma   90.00
#
_symmetry.space_group_name_H-M   'P 1'
#
loop_
_entity.id
_entity.type
_entity.pdbx_description
1 polymer ?
#
loop_
_entity_poly.entity_id
_entity_poly.type
_entity_poly.pdbx_seq_one_letter_code
_entity_poly.pdbx_strand_id
1 'polypeptide(L)'
;MQSLAFGHVYRADSPLVLVTPHSGTRIPSELLSNASWAAIEGRMADPAGLALEALAAKHGITTIGARYHPCVIDFNVATENRPLSLRLNRSGLCRTHTSRGEPLYDDSHPPSEREVEARVEHYWRPFHAAVAAEIERLRSVHAHVLLLVSHASYWLSPYRDQSGALDCNVGSNRGRSCDRQLVSALTDTVGEHDRSWVVNGKVADVFAAQHYGSPTEGVHAIEMEIAGRWRTALEYEREQDEGAEATATLSALLDALEDALARLPAEQAQTPTPAHADRSPK
;
A
#
# COMPACT_ATOMS: atom_id res chain seq x y z
N MET A 1 2.15 -5.62 18.41
CA MET A 1 1.40 -4.77 17.46
C MET A 1 0.79 -3.62 18.22
N GLN A 2 1.18 -2.39 17.92
CA GLN A 2 0.62 -1.19 18.56
C GLN A 2 -0.60 -0.73 17.75
N SER A 3 -1.76 -0.61 18.38
CA SER A 3 -2.95 -0.02 17.75
C SER A 3 -2.88 1.51 17.82
N LEU A 4 -3.07 2.17 16.69
CA LEU A 4 -3.02 3.61 16.52
C LEU A 4 -4.31 4.12 15.87
N ALA A 5 -4.52 5.44 15.90
CA ALA A 5 -5.72 6.06 15.34
C ALA A 5 -5.96 5.64 13.88
N PHE A 6 -4.89 5.59 13.08
CA PHE A 6 -4.93 5.25 11.66
C PHE A 6 -4.97 3.75 11.34
N GLY A 7 -4.60 2.87 12.28
CA GLY A 7 -4.05 1.57 11.90
C GLY A 7 -3.31 0.83 13.00
N HIS A 8 -2.28 0.12 12.57
CA HIS A 8 -1.37 -0.59 13.46
C HIS A 8 0.07 -0.52 12.96
N VAL A 9 1.00 -0.69 13.90
CA VAL A 9 2.43 -0.90 13.58
C VAL A 9 2.90 -2.16 14.29
N TYR A 10 3.55 -3.05 13.54
CA TYR A 10 4.36 -4.14 14.06
C TYR A 10 5.82 -3.84 13.72
N ARG A 11 6.67 -3.76 14.74
CA ARG A 11 8.09 -3.45 14.58
C ARG A 11 8.93 -4.70 14.63
N ALA A 12 9.88 -4.79 13.71
CA ALA A 12 10.91 -5.81 13.67
C ALA A 12 12.15 -5.26 12.94
N ASP A 13 13.16 -6.09 12.71
CA ASP A 13 14.51 -5.63 12.33
C ASP A 13 14.94 -6.00 10.90
N SER A 14 14.12 -6.69 10.10
CA SER A 14 14.40 -6.84 8.65
C SER A 14 14.53 -5.46 7.97
N PRO A 15 15.39 -5.33 6.94
CA PRO A 15 15.50 -4.09 6.15
C PRO A 15 14.28 -3.84 5.24
N LEU A 16 13.28 -4.73 5.24
CA LEU A 16 12.00 -4.49 4.59
C LEU A 16 10.98 -3.83 5.52
N VAL A 17 10.19 -2.94 4.95
CA VAL A 17 8.98 -2.38 5.55
C VAL A 17 7.81 -2.69 4.64
N LEU A 18 6.86 -3.47 5.14
CA LEU A 18 5.58 -3.72 4.48
C LEU A 18 4.59 -2.62 4.85
N VAL A 19 4.01 -1.97 3.85
CA VAL A 19 2.92 -1.01 4.03
C VAL A 19 1.67 -1.48 3.30
N THR A 20 0.56 -1.57 4.02
CA THR A 20 -0.73 -2.06 3.52
C THR A 20 -1.78 -0.96 3.72
N PRO A 21 -1.78 0.07 2.85
CA PRO A 21 -2.66 1.23 3.01
C PRO A 21 -4.14 0.88 2.82
N HIS A 22 -4.46 -0.29 2.24
CA HIS A 22 -5.82 -0.71 1.87
C HIS A 22 -6.32 -1.95 2.62
N SER A 23 -5.62 -2.42 3.67
CA SER A 23 -6.06 -3.57 4.48
C SER A 23 -7.17 -3.23 5.49
N GLY A 24 -7.41 -1.95 5.75
CA GLY A 24 -8.45 -1.47 6.66
C GLY A 24 -9.87 -1.73 6.17
N THR A 25 -10.78 -2.04 7.10
CA THR A 25 -12.19 -2.36 6.80
C THR A 25 -13.19 -1.53 7.60
N ARG A 26 -12.70 -0.74 8.56
CA ARG A 26 -13.55 0.04 9.48
C ARG A 26 -14.06 1.31 8.83
N ILE A 27 -15.31 1.66 9.10
CA ILE A 27 -15.90 2.97 8.83
C ILE A 27 -16.09 3.73 10.16
N PRO A 28 -15.76 5.03 10.24
CA PRO A 28 -16.09 5.85 11.40
C PRO A 28 -17.59 5.90 11.67
N SER A 29 -17.98 5.88 12.95
CA SER A 29 -19.38 5.82 13.38
C SER A 29 -20.24 6.97 12.83
N GLU A 30 -19.64 8.13 12.65
CA GLU A 30 -20.29 9.32 12.09
C GLU A 30 -20.70 9.16 10.62
N LEU A 31 -20.07 8.25 9.86
CA LEU A 31 -20.46 7.97 8.48
C LEU A 31 -21.53 6.87 8.39
N LEU A 32 -21.64 6.02 9.40
CA LEU A 32 -22.63 4.94 9.45
C LEU A 32 -24.08 5.44 9.59
N SER A 33 -24.30 6.75 9.80
CA SER A 33 -25.64 7.34 9.71
C SER A 33 -26.22 7.30 8.29
N ASN A 34 -25.38 7.15 7.26
CA ASN A 34 -25.82 6.91 5.89
C ASN A 34 -25.71 5.41 5.55
N ALA A 35 -26.82 4.81 5.13
CA ALA A 35 -26.94 3.37 4.88
C ALA A 35 -25.93 2.84 3.84
N SER A 36 -25.48 3.68 2.91
CA SER A 36 -24.46 3.31 1.92
C SER A 36 -23.12 2.95 2.56
N TRP A 37 -22.76 3.58 3.69
CA TRP A 37 -21.55 3.22 4.44
C TRP A 37 -21.69 1.90 5.18
N ALA A 38 -22.86 1.64 5.76
CA ALA A 38 -23.13 0.38 6.44
C ALA A 38 -23.00 -0.82 5.48
N ALA A 39 -23.32 -0.64 4.20
CA ALA A 39 -23.17 -1.68 3.19
C ALA A 39 -21.71 -2.10 2.96
N ILE A 40 -20.72 -1.25 3.24
CA ILE A 40 -19.29 -1.52 3.03
C ILE A 40 -18.47 -1.71 4.31
N GLU A 41 -19.04 -1.49 5.49
CA GLU A 41 -18.39 -1.80 6.78
C GLU A 41 -17.91 -3.25 6.80
N GLY A 42 -16.67 -3.46 7.22
CA GLY A 42 -16.07 -4.80 7.32
C GLY A 42 -15.69 -5.42 5.97
N ARG A 43 -15.99 -4.79 4.84
CA ARG A 43 -15.59 -5.32 3.53
C ARG A 43 -14.10 -5.15 3.31
N MET A 44 -13.48 -6.22 2.81
CA MET A 44 -12.08 -6.26 2.49
C MET A 44 -11.82 -5.70 1.08
N ALA A 45 -10.89 -4.76 0.98
CA ALA A 45 -10.42 -4.23 -0.30
C ALA A 45 -9.18 -4.98 -0.80
N ASP A 46 -8.30 -5.37 0.13
CA ASP A 46 -6.97 -5.88 -0.16
C ASP A 46 -6.68 -7.22 0.54
N PRO A 47 -7.08 -8.36 -0.06
CA PRO A 47 -6.77 -9.69 0.47
C PRO A 47 -5.27 -10.00 0.45
N ALA A 48 -4.52 -9.43 -0.50
CA ALA A 48 -3.09 -9.69 -0.60
C ALA A 48 -2.29 -8.98 0.48
N GLY A 49 -2.66 -7.73 0.80
CA GLY A 49 -2.11 -6.99 1.93
C GLY A 49 -2.25 -7.79 3.23
N LEU A 50 -3.42 -8.36 3.53
CA LEU A 50 -3.60 -9.17 4.74
C LEU A 50 -2.78 -10.45 4.75
N ALA A 51 -2.67 -11.15 3.62
CA ALA A 51 -1.79 -12.31 3.51
C ALA A 51 -0.32 -11.95 3.74
N LEU A 52 0.12 -10.81 3.19
CA LEU A 52 1.47 -10.27 3.40
C LEU A 52 1.70 -9.83 4.85
N GLU A 53 0.75 -9.21 5.54
CA GLU A 53 0.89 -8.86 6.97
C GLU A 53 1.13 -10.12 7.82
N ALA A 54 0.40 -11.21 7.54
CA ALA A 54 0.56 -12.47 8.25
C ALA A 54 1.93 -13.14 7.98
N LEU A 55 2.46 -13.02 6.75
CA LEU A 55 3.78 -13.50 6.38
C LEU A 55 4.89 -12.61 6.96
N ALA A 56 4.76 -11.29 6.86
CA ALA A 56 5.74 -10.32 7.35
C ALA A 56 6.08 -10.53 8.83
N ALA A 57 5.08 -10.86 9.65
CA ALA A 57 5.30 -11.21 11.05
C ALA A 57 6.20 -12.45 11.24
N LYS A 58 6.12 -13.44 10.36
CA LYS A 58 6.97 -14.64 10.37
C LYS A 58 8.39 -14.36 9.86
N HIS A 59 8.52 -13.37 8.98
CA HIS A 59 9.79 -12.92 8.38
C HIS A 59 10.51 -11.83 9.19
N GLY A 60 9.96 -11.39 10.33
CA GLY A 60 10.56 -10.30 11.10
C GLY A 60 10.58 -8.96 10.35
N ILE A 61 9.57 -8.73 9.51
CA ILE A 61 9.40 -7.53 8.69
C ILE A 61 8.54 -6.51 9.44
N THR A 62 8.99 -5.25 9.46
CA THR A 62 8.18 -4.16 10.03
C THR A 62 6.94 -3.95 9.15
N THR A 63 5.76 -3.86 9.76
CA THR A 63 4.47 -3.74 9.06
C THR A 63 3.69 -2.55 9.55
N ILE A 64 3.14 -1.77 8.61
CA ILE A 64 2.25 -0.64 8.86
C ILE A 64 0.97 -0.84 8.05
N GLY A 65 -0.13 -1.14 8.74
CA GLY A 65 -1.41 -1.42 8.10
C GLY A 65 -2.50 -0.43 8.49
N ALA A 66 -3.39 -0.13 7.54
CA ALA A 66 -4.50 0.77 7.73
C ALA A 66 -5.64 0.16 8.56
N ARG A 67 -6.34 0.98 9.34
CA ARG A 67 -7.56 0.60 10.08
C ARG A 67 -8.82 0.87 9.28
N TYR A 68 -8.83 2.00 8.58
CA TYR A 68 -10.02 2.49 7.89
C TYR A 68 -10.06 1.98 6.45
N HIS A 69 -11.28 1.71 5.99
CA HIS A 69 -11.51 1.36 4.59
C HIS A 69 -11.05 2.51 3.67
N PRO A 70 -10.42 2.24 2.51
CA PRO A 70 -9.87 3.30 1.66
C PRO A 70 -10.93 4.17 0.93
N CYS A 71 -12.23 3.91 1.17
CA CYS A 71 -13.28 4.90 0.88
C CYS A 71 -13.28 6.07 1.86
N VAL A 72 -13.01 5.79 3.14
CA VAL A 72 -13.02 6.79 4.23
C VAL A 72 -11.89 7.78 4.00
N ILE A 73 -10.68 7.25 3.84
CA ILE A 73 -9.49 7.98 3.45
C ILE A 73 -8.51 7.02 2.78
N ASP A 74 -7.97 7.41 1.63
CA ASP A 74 -6.98 6.62 0.89
C ASP A 74 -5.57 7.06 1.27
N PHE A 75 -4.85 6.21 2.01
CA PHE A 75 -3.47 6.45 2.44
C PHE A 75 -2.43 6.40 1.31
N ASN A 76 -2.83 6.04 0.08
CA ASN A 76 -1.95 6.08 -1.09
C ASN A 76 -2.34 7.20 -2.08
N VAL A 77 -3.01 8.25 -1.59
CA VAL A 77 -3.36 9.45 -2.35
C VAL A 77 -2.85 10.69 -1.61
N ALA A 78 -2.22 11.60 -2.35
CA ALA A 78 -1.72 12.86 -1.82
C ALA A 78 -2.85 13.76 -1.27
N THR A 79 -2.56 14.57 -0.24
CA THR A 79 -3.51 15.50 0.37
C THR A 79 -4.00 16.58 -0.58
N GLU A 80 -3.17 16.94 -1.56
CA GLU A 80 -3.44 17.95 -2.59
C GLU A 80 -4.33 17.43 -3.71
N ASN A 81 -4.46 16.10 -3.87
CA ASN A 81 -5.40 15.46 -4.79
C ASN A 81 -6.84 15.49 -4.22
N ARG A 82 -7.26 16.68 -3.76
CA ARG A 82 -8.66 16.96 -3.44
C ARG A 82 -9.44 16.93 -4.74
N PRO A 83 -10.55 16.16 -4.83
CA PRO A 83 -11.33 16.11 -6.06
C PRO A 83 -11.79 17.53 -6.43
N LEU A 84 -11.41 17.98 -7.63
CA LEU A 84 -11.82 19.28 -8.19
C LEU A 84 -13.31 19.31 -8.59
N SER A 85 -14.07 18.24 -8.37
CA SER A 85 -15.50 18.19 -8.70
C SER A 85 -16.30 17.29 -7.78
N LEU A 86 -17.55 17.69 -7.53
CA LEU A 86 -18.62 16.89 -6.91
C LEU A 86 -19.02 15.66 -7.74
N ARG A 87 -18.52 15.51 -8.97
CA ARG A 87 -18.81 14.35 -9.82
C ARG A 87 -18.00 13.14 -9.37
N LEU A 88 -18.67 11.98 -9.37
CA LEU A 88 -18.13 10.62 -9.31
C LEU A 88 -16.63 10.52 -8.95
N ASN A 89 -16.29 10.72 -7.68
CA ASN A 89 -14.93 10.56 -7.21
C ASN A 89 -14.72 9.14 -6.67
N ARG A 90 -14.15 8.26 -7.51
CA ARG A 90 -13.85 6.87 -7.19
C ARG A 90 -12.41 6.63 -6.72
N SER A 91 -11.52 7.61 -6.84
CA SER A 91 -10.07 7.44 -6.66
C SER A 91 -9.38 8.58 -5.90
N GLY A 92 -10.12 9.55 -5.39
CA GLY A 92 -9.56 10.64 -4.60
C GLY A 92 -9.45 10.30 -3.12
N LEU A 93 -8.78 11.20 -2.39
CA LEU A 93 -8.40 11.04 -0.99
C LEU A 93 -9.56 10.58 -0.08
N CYS A 94 -10.73 11.21 -0.19
CA CYS A 94 -11.97 10.75 0.43
C CYS A 94 -12.97 10.46 -0.69
N ARG A 95 -13.41 9.21 -0.81
CA ARG A 95 -14.23 8.78 -1.96
C ARG A 95 -15.69 9.14 -1.72
N THR A 96 -16.37 9.64 -2.75
CA THR A 96 -17.81 9.87 -2.70
C THR A 96 -18.61 8.69 -3.22
N HIS A 97 -17.95 7.76 -3.91
CA HIS A 97 -18.56 6.57 -4.48
C HIS A 97 -17.68 5.34 -4.26
N THR A 98 -18.31 4.17 -4.19
CA THR A 98 -17.59 2.89 -4.29
C THR A 98 -16.97 2.75 -5.68
N SER A 99 -16.14 1.73 -5.85
CA SER A 99 -15.58 1.38 -7.17
C SER A 99 -16.62 0.98 -8.22
N ARG A 100 -17.79 0.47 -7.77
CA ARG A 100 -18.94 0.17 -8.62
C ARG A 100 -19.70 1.43 -9.02
N GLY A 101 -19.42 2.57 -8.36
CA GLY A 101 -20.14 3.81 -8.56
C GLY A 101 -21.37 3.94 -7.69
N GLU A 102 -21.51 3.14 -6.62
CA GLU A 102 -22.57 3.34 -5.64
C GLU A 102 -22.23 4.57 -4.80
N PRO A 103 -23.15 5.53 -4.63
CA PRO A 103 -22.89 6.73 -3.84
C PRO A 103 -22.73 6.38 -2.36
N LEU A 104 -21.71 6.93 -1.72
CA LEU A 104 -21.45 6.79 -0.29
C LEU A 104 -22.09 7.93 0.52
N TYR A 105 -22.45 9.01 -0.14
CA TYR A 105 -23.14 10.15 0.47
C TYR A 105 -24.39 10.45 -0.34
N ASP A 106 -25.32 11.17 0.27
CA ASP A 106 -26.41 11.76 -0.49
C ASP A 106 -25.82 12.82 -1.43
N ASP A 107 -26.34 12.92 -2.66
CA ASP A 107 -25.84 13.86 -3.68
C ASP A 107 -25.83 15.32 -3.19
N SER A 108 -26.68 15.65 -2.21
CA SER A 108 -26.77 16.96 -1.56
C SER A 108 -25.78 17.18 -0.40
N HIS A 109 -25.13 16.13 0.10
CA HIS A 109 -24.26 16.17 1.29
C HIS A 109 -22.94 15.39 1.09
N PRO A 110 -22.11 15.78 0.10
CA PRO A 110 -20.74 15.27 -0.03
C PRO A 110 -19.91 15.63 1.23
N PRO A 111 -18.75 14.97 1.45
CA PRO A 111 -17.87 15.33 2.56
C PRO A 111 -17.39 16.77 2.37
N SER A 112 -17.59 17.59 3.39
CA SER A 112 -17.12 18.97 3.45
C SER A 112 -15.59 19.02 3.54
N GLU A 113 -15.00 20.15 3.17
CA GLU A 113 -13.55 20.38 3.32
C GLU A 113 -13.09 20.19 4.77
N ARG A 114 -13.90 20.61 5.74
CA ARG A 114 -13.62 20.44 7.17
C ARG A 114 -13.58 18.96 7.57
N GLU A 115 -14.49 18.14 7.05
CA GLU A 115 -14.48 16.70 7.32
C GLU A 115 -13.30 16.00 6.66
N VAL A 116 -12.94 16.39 5.43
CA VAL A 116 -11.75 15.88 4.75
C VAL A 116 -10.49 16.24 5.55
N GLU A 117 -10.35 17.50 5.95
CA GLU A 117 -9.21 17.95 6.76
C GLU A 117 -9.11 17.22 8.09
N ALA A 118 -10.25 17.01 8.77
CA ALA A 118 -10.27 16.23 10.00
C ALA A 118 -9.74 14.80 9.79
N ARG A 119 -10.11 14.13 8.69
CA ARG A 119 -9.56 12.79 8.37
C ARG A 119 -8.07 12.84 8.04
N VAL A 120 -7.62 13.89 7.35
CA VAL A 120 -6.19 14.10 7.08
C VAL A 120 -5.41 14.20 8.38
N GLU A 121 -5.83 15.07 9.30
CA GLU A 121 -5.14 15.29 10.58
C GLU A 121 -5.17 14.06 11.50
N HIS A 122 -6.30 13.36 11.58
CA HIS A 122 -6.46 12.27 12.56
C HIS A 122 -5.99 10.92 12.03
N TYR A 123 -6.01 10.71 10.71
CA TYR A 123 -5.73 9.40 10.11
C TYR A 123 -4.53 9.46 9.19
N TRP A 124 -4.58 10.29 8.15
CA TRP A 124 -3.56 10.30 7.08
C TRP A 124 -2.19 10.75 7.60
N ARG A 125 -2.08 11.93 8.21
CA ARG A 125 -0.78 12.44 8.70
C ARG A 125 -0.14 11.49 9.71
N PRO A 126 -0.87 10.94 10.71
CA PRO A 126 -0.31 9.95 11.60
C PRO A 126 0.18 8.66 10.92
N PHE A 127 -0.52 8.19 9.88
CA PHE A 127 -0.07 7.04 9.08
C PHE A 127 1.27 7.33 8.40
N HIS A 128 1.38 8.44 7.67
CA HIS A 128 2.60 8.81 6.95
C HIS A 128 3.76 9.16 7.90
N ALA A 129 3.47 9.75 9.06
CA ALA A 129 4.46 9.98 10.11
C ALA A 129 5.03 8.65 10.66
N ALA A 130 4.18 7.62 10.83
CA ALA A 130 4.64 6.30 11.23
C ALA A 130 5.51 5.64 10.16
N VAL A 131 5.14 5.75 8.88
CA VAL A 131 5.96 5.25 7.76
C VAL A 131 7.33 5.92 7.74
N ALA A 132 7.38 7.25 7.81
CA ALA A 132 8.64 8.00 7.84
C ALA A 132 9.52 7.60 9.05
N ALA A 133 8.93 7.47 10.24
CA ALA A 133 9.65 7.08 11.44
C ALA A 133 10.25 5.67 11.35
N GLU A 134 9.54 4.70 10.76
CA GLU A 134 10.09 3.35 10.58
C GLU A 134 11.16 3.29 9.50
N ILE A 135 11.02 4.06 8.41
CA ILE A 135 12.09 4.22 7.42
C ILE A 135 13.34 4.78 8.10
N GLU A 136 13.24 5.89 8.83
CA GLU A 136 14.37 6.50 9.54
C GLU A 136 15.02 5.51 10.53
N ARG A 137 14.19 4.83 11.33
CA ARG A 137 14.68 3.83 12.30
C ARG A 137 15.48 2.74 11.62
N LEU A 138 14.96 2.13 10.55
CA LEU A 138 15.64 1.04 9.86
C LEU A 138 16.84 1.52 9.05
N ARG A 139 16.80 2.73 8.48
CA ARG A 139 17.95 3.35 7.81
C ARG A 139 19.10 3.63 8.78
N SER A 140 18.83 3.83 10.07
CA SER A 140 19.88 4.01 11.09
C SER A 140 20.69 2.75 11.39
N VAL A 141 20.19 1.56 11.01
CA VAL A 141 20.83 0.26 11.30
C VAL A 141 21.19 -0.53 10.05
N HIS A 142 20.49 -0.31 8.93
CA HIS A 142 20.76 -0.96 7.65
C HIS A 142 21.41 0.01 6.66
N ALA A 143 22.14 -0.50 5.67
CA ALA A 143 22.69 0.33 4.59
C ALA A 143 21.64 0.71 3.54
N HIS A 144 20.61 -0.14 3.38
CA HIS A 144 19.47 0.05 2.50
C HIS A 144 18.19 -0.41 3.20
N VAL A 145 17.07 0.25 2.90
CA VAL A 145 15.72 -0.18 3.34
C VAL A 145 14.81 -0.22 2.14
N LEU A 146 13.94 -1.23 2.06
CA LEU A 146 12.91 -1.34 1.04
C LEU A 146 11.51 -1.18 1.64
N LEU A 147 10.80 -0.16 1.19
CA LEU A 147 9.36 -0.01 1.39
C LEU A 147 8.61 -0.80 0.32
N LEU A 148 8.02 -1.94 0.69
CA LEU A 148 7.10 -2.68 -0.17
C LEU A 148 5.67 -2.25 0.17
N VAL A 149 5.05 -1.52 -0.74
CA VAL A 149 3.67 -1.03 -0.58
C VAL A 149 2.75 -1.95 -1.35
N SER A 150 2.00 -2.77 -0.63
CA SER A 150 1.11 -3.73 -1.26
C SER A 150 -0.26 -3.12 -1.49
N HIS A 151 -0.78 -3.44 -2.66
CA HIS A 151 -2.15 -3.29 -3.05
C HIS A 151 -2.62 -4.61 -3.64
N ALA A 152 -3.92 -4.83 -3.63
CA ALA A 152 -4.54 -5.77 -4.54
C ALA A 152 -5.52 -5.01 -5.41
N SER A 153 -5.20 -4.83 -6.69
CA SER A 153 -6.23 -4.36 -7.61
C SER A 153 -7.26 -5.44 -7.77
N TYR A 154 -8.43 -5.13 -7.24
CA TYR A 154 -9.53 -4.74 -8.10
C TYR A 154 -10.54 -3.94 -7.28
N TRP A 155 -10.14 -2.69 -7.04
CA TRP A 155 -10.85 -1.57 -6.42
C TRP A 155 -12.15 -1.96 -5.70
N LEU A 156 -12.11 -2.06 -4.37
CA LEU A 156 -13.24 -2.00 -3.41
C LEU A 156 -14.47 -2.88 -3.64
N SER A 157 -14.44 -3.83 -4.57
CA SER A 157 -15.60 -4.68 -4.86
C SER A 157 -15.14 -6.06 -5.32
N PRO A 158 -15.38 -7.13 -4.53
CA PRO A 158 -15.03 -8.51 -4.89
C PRO A 158 -15.90 -9.11 -6.03
N TYR A 159 -16.53 -8.29 -6.88
CA TYR A 159 -17.65 -8.69 -7.75
C TYR A 159 -17.62 -8.22 -9.22
N ARG A 160 -16.58 -7.56 -9.71
CA ARG A 160 -16.49 -7.32 -11.17
C ARG A 160 -15.45 -8.31 -11.75
N ASP A 161 -15.67 -8.77 -12.98
CA ASP A 161 -14.77 -9.71 -13.63
C ASP A 161 -13.54 -8.96 -14.18
N GLN A 162 -12.37 -9.61 -14.17
CA GLN A 162 -11.10 -9.13 -14.70
C GLN A 162 -10.52 -10.14 -15.69
N SER A 163 -11.33 -10.64 -16.62
CA SER A 163 -10.82 -11.48 -17.71
C SER A 163 -9.59 -10.82 -18.37
N GLY A 164 -8.42 -11.42 -18.20
CA GLY A 164 -7.15 -10.97 -18.78
C GLY A 164 -6.35 -9.91 -18.01
N ALA A 165 -6.65 -9.62 -16.74
CA ALA A 165 -5.74 -8.81 -15.92
C ALA A 165 -4.43 -9.56 -15.62
N LEU A 166 -3.30 -8.85 -15.65
CA LEU A 166 -2.01 -9.39 -15.23
C LEU A 166 -1.98 -9.57 -13.72
N ASP A 167 -1.33 -10.63 -13.26
CA ASP A 167 -1.35 -11.07 -11.86
C ASP A 167 -0.59 -10.10 -10.93
N CYS A 168 0.46 -9.45 -11.42
CA CYS A 168 1.29 -8.51 -10.65
C CYS A 168 1.62 -7.25 -11.45
N ASN A 169 1.28 -6.08 -10.92
CA ASN A 169 1.65 -4.78 -11.48
C ASN A 169 2.64 -4.13 -10.53
N VAL A 170 3.86 -3.86 -11.01
CA VAL A 170 4.97 -3.32 -10.21
C VAL A 170 5.16 -1.85 -10.55
N GLY A 171 5.09 -0.99 -9.55
CA GLY A 171 5.37 0.44 -9.64
C GLY A 171 6.73 0.79 -9.06
N SER A 172 7.59 1.41 -9.87
CA SER A 172 8.93 1.84 -9.46
C SER A 172 9.24 3.30 -9.78
N ASN A 173 8.20 4.13 -9.94
CA ASN A 173 8.33 5.52 -10.37
C ASN A 173 9.22 5.64 -11.61
N ARG A 174 8.97 4.77 -12.61
CA ARG A 174 9.77 4.66 -13.84
C ARG A 174 11.26 4.41 -13.58
N GLY A 175 11.57 3.60 -12.56
CA GLY A 175 12.93 3.27 -12.12
C GLY A 175 13.59 4.29 -11.22
N ARG A 176 12.86 5.29 -10.71
CA ARG A 176 13.41 6.34 -9.83
C ARG A 176 13.29 6.02 -8.35
N SER A 177 12.40 5.11 -7.96
CA SER A 177 12.11 4.84 -6.53
C SER A 177 12.90 3.67 -5.94
N CYS A 178 13.55 2.84 -6.76
CA CYS A 178 14.32 1.67 -6.28
C CYS A 178 15.44 1.30 -7.25
N ASP A 179 16.40 0.48 -6.78
CA ASP A 179 17.38 -0.16 -7.67
C ASP A 179 16.69 -1.20 -8.55
N ARG A 180 17.12 -1.32 -9.81
CA ARG A 180 16.56 -2.27 -10.78
C ARG A 180 16.66 -3.73 -10.32
N GLN A 181 17.65 -4.08 -9.51
CA GLN A 181 17.84 -5.44 -9.00
C GLN A 181 16.67 -5.89 -8.11
N LEU A 182 16.05 -4.95 -7.37
CA LEU A 182 14.87 -5.25 -6.54
C LEU A 182 13.65 -5.53 -7.42
N VAL A 183 13.48 -4.76 -8.50
CA VAL A 183 12.41 -5.00 -9.48
C VAL A 183 12.61 -6.34 -10.18
N SER A 184 13.83 -6.66 -10.62
CA SER A 184 14.16 -7.94 -11.24
C SER A 184 13.87 -9.12 -10.31
N ALA A 185 14.35 -9.06 -9.06
CA ALA A 185 14.09 -10.12 -8.08
C ALA A 185 12.59 -10.37 -7.90
N LEU A 186 11.79 -9.30 -7.78
CA LEU A 186 10.34 -9.40 -7.68
C LEU A 186 9.75 -10.06 -8.95
N THR A 187 10.06 -9.55 -10.14
CA THR A 187 9.47 -10.05 -11.38
C THR A 187 9.91 -11.47 -11.73
N ASP A 188 11.14 -11.83 -11.43
CA ASP A 188 11.69 -13.17 -11.66
C ASP A 188 10.95 -14.18 -10.77
N THR A 189 10.81 -13.90 -9.46
CA THR A 189 10.03 -14.75 -8.55
C THR A 189 8.57 -14.88 -8.98
N VAL A 190 7.92 -13.79 -9.40
CA VAL A 190 6.54 -13.85 -9.91
C VAL A 190 6.46 -14.74 -11.16
N GLY A 191 7.42 -14.61 -12.08
CA GLY A 191 7.50 -15.44 -13.29
C GLY A 191 7.76 -16.92 -13.01
N GLU A 192 8.64 -17.24 -12.05
CA GLU A 192 8.97 -18.61 -11.61
C GLU A 192 7.75 -19.34 -11.01
N HIS A 193 6.80 -18.58 -10.48
CA HIS A 193 5.51 -19.09 -9.97
C HIS A 193 4.37 -19.04 -11.00
N ASP A 194 4.68 -18.99 -12.30
CA ASP A 194 3.70 -19.00 -13.41
C ASP A 194 2.67 -17.86 -13.35
N ARG A 195 3.07 -16.72 -12.76
CA ARG A 195 2.24 -15.52 -12.68
C ARG A 195 2.69 -14.46 -13.66
N SER A 196 1.70 -13.81 -14.27
CA SER A 196 1.93 -12.75 -15.25
C SER A 196 2.25 -11.43 -14.56
N TRP A 197 3.14 -10.62 -15.14
CA TRP A 197 3.53 -9.36 -14.53
C TRP A 197 3.80 -8.24 -15.54
N VAL A 198 3.73 -7.00 -15.05
CA VAL A 198 4.16 -5.80 -15.79
C VAL A 198 4.82 -4.80 -14.84
N VAL A 199 5.88 -4.15 -15.33
CA VAL A 199 6.56 -3.07 -14.60
C VAL A 199 6.16 -1.72 -15.19
N ASN A 200 5.79 -0.78 -14.32
CA ASN A 200 5.34 0.57 -14.65
C ASN A 200 4.22 0.59 -15.70
N GLY A 201 3.28 -0.35 -15.59
CA GLY A 201 2.03 -0.36 -16.35
C GLY A 201 1.06 0.71 -15.83
N LYS A 202 -0.05 0.28 -15.22
CA LYS A 202 -1.04 1.19 -14.64
C LYS A 202 -0.60 1.85 -13.33
N VAL A 203 0.46 1.35 -12.72
CA VAL A 203 1.02 1.76 -11.42
C VAL A 203 2.38 2.47 -11.56
N ALA A 204 2.62 3.16 -12.67
CA ALA A 204 3.92 3.78 -12.93
C ALA A 204 4.23 4.98 -12.01
N ASP A 205 3.23 5.80 -11.72
CA ASP A 205 3.38 7.14 -11.13
C ASP A 205 2.53 7.27 -9.85
N VAL A 206 2.70 6.31 -8.96
CA VAL A 206 1.91 6.14 -7.73
C VAL A 206 2.59 6.77 -6.50
N PHE A 207 1.77 7.17 -5.54
CA PHE A 207 2.14 8.12 -4.49
C PHE A 207 3.33 7.65 -3.64
N ALA A 208 3.30 6.43 -3.11
CA ALA A 208 4.31 5.98 -2.17
C ALA A 208 5.68 5.79 -2.84
N ALA A 209 5.71 5.25 -4.06
CA ALA A 209 6.95 5.15 -4.84
C ALA A 209 7.56 6.53 -5.13
N GLN A 210 6.74 7.53 -5.43
CA GLN A 210 7.21 8.91 -5.66
C GLN A 210 7.66 9.61 -4.37
N HIS A 211 6.98 9.34 -3.26
CA HIS A 211 7.15 10.09 -2.03
C HIS A 211 8.29 9.55 -1.16
N TYR A 212 8.42 8.23 -1.06
CA TYR A 212 9.39 7.61 -0.16
C TYR A 212 10.67 7.13 -0.87
N GLY A 213 10.60 6.83 -2.17
CA GLY A 213 11.75 6.30 -2.90
C GLY A 213 12.86 7.34 -3.08
N SER A 214 14.01 7.09 -2.47
CA SER A 214 15.26 7.85 -2.61
C SER A 214 16.45 6.88 -2.65
N PRO A 215 16.68 6.16 -3.78
CA PRO A 215 17.73 5.13 -3.87
C PRO A 215 19.14 5.65 -3.61
N THR A 216 19.38 6.96 -3.79
CA THR A 216 20.65 7.64 -3.51
C THR A 216 20.87 7.98 -2.03
N GLU A 217 19.87 7.70 -1.18
CA GLU A 217 19.94 7.80 0.29
C GLU A 217 19.69 6.41 0.94
N GLY A 218 19.78 5.35 0.13
CA GLY A 218 19.49 3.96 0.51
C GLY A 218 18.03 3.68 0.89
N VAL A 219 17.07 4.52 0.48
CA VAL A 219 15.63 4.26 0.67
C VAL A 219 15.03 3.83 -0.66
N HIS A 220 14.59 2.58 -0.76
CA HIS A 220 13.92 2.06 -1.94
C HIS A 220 12.43 1.94 -1.67
N ALA A 221 11.59 2.14 -2.69
CA ALA A 221 10.15 1.94 -2.61
C ALA A 221 9.64 1.24 -3.87
N ILE A 222 8.83 0.19 -3.68
CA ILE A 222 8.13 -0.54 -4.73
C ILE A 222 6.65 -0.58 -4.36
N GLU A 223 5.78 -0.20 -5.29
CA GLU A 223 4.36 -0.51 -5.19
C GLU A 223 4.08 -1.82 -5.92
N MET A 224 3.31 -2.70 -5.29
CA MET A 224 2.99 -4.01 -5.84
C MET A 224 1.48 -4.20 -5.81
N GLU A 225 0.86 -4.23 -6.98
CA GLU A 225 -0.57 -4.40 -7.16
C GLU A 225 -0.87 -5.83 -7.65
N ILE A 226 -1.45 -6.64 -6.76
CA ILE A 226 -1.82 -8.03 -7.01
C ILE A 226 -3.23 -8.11 -7.58
N ALA A 227 -3.39 -8.79 -8.72
CA ALA A 227 -4.64 -8.83 -9.47
C ALA A 227 -4.91 -10.21 -10.06
N GLY A 228 -5.92 -10.28 -10.94
CA GLY A 228 -6.13 -11.44 -11.80
C GLY A 228 -6.24 -12.75 -11.03
N ARG A 229 -5.57 -13.79 -11.53
CA ARG A 229 -5.62 -15.14 -10.95
C ARG A 229 -4.95 -15.18 -9.57
N TRP A 230 -3.93 -14.36 -9.34
CA TRP A 230 -3.24 -14.32 -8.05
C TRP A 230 -4.14 -13.78 -6.95
N ARG A 231 -4.82 -12.66 -7.18
CA ARG A 231 -5.80 -12.15 -6.23
C ARG A 231 -6.89 -13.19 -5.93
N THR A 232 -7.49 -13.78 -6.97
CA THR A 232 -8.55 -14.78 -6.79
C THR A 232 -8.07 -16.00 -6.01
N ALA A 233 -6.84 -16.45 -6.24
CA ALA A 233 -6.25 -17.56 -5.48
C ALA A 233 -6.07 -17.18 -4.00
N LEU A 234 -5.60 -15.98 -3.67
CA LEU A 234 -5.48 -15.51 -2.28
C LEU A 234 -6.83 -15.39 -1.57
N GLU A 235 -7.88 -14.93 -2.28
CA GLU A 235 -9.24 -14.88 -1.75
C GLU A 235 -9.76 -16.30 -1.46
N TYR A 236 -9.54 -17.24 -2.38
CA TYR A 236 -9.92 -18.64 -2.22
C TYR A 236 -9.18 -19.31 -1.05
N GLU A 237 -7.85 -19.16 -0.97
CA GLU A 237 -7.04 -19.73 0.12
C GLU A 237 -7.55 -19.26 1.49
N ARG A 238 -7.87 -17.96 1.61
CA ARG A 238 -8.40 -17.38 2.85
C ARG A 238 -9.81 -17.90 3.20
N GLU A 239 -10.66 -18.11 2.20
CA GLU A 239 -12.05 -18.54 2.42
C GLU A 239 -12.15 -20.03 2.76
N GLN A 240 -11.31 -20.86 2.15
CA GLN A 240 -11.31 -22.30 2.37
C GLN A 240 -10.37 -22.76 3.50
N ASP A 241 -9.45 -21.90 3.95
CA ASP A 241 -8.32 -22.29 4.82
C ASP A 241 -7.51 -23.45 4.21
N GLU A 242 -7.51 -23.53 2.88
CA GLU A 242 -6.93 -24.59 2.07
C GLU A 242 -6.25 -23.99 0.83
N GLY A 243 -5.12 -24.58 0.42
CA GLY A 243 -4.24 -23.99 -0.58
C GLY A 243 -3.24 -23.02 0.06
N ALA A 244 -1.99 -23.12 -0.37
CA ALA A 244 -0.90 -22.30 0.15
C ALA A 244 0.03 -21.82 -0.96
N GLU A 245 -0.31 -22.05 -2.23
CA GLU A 245 0.57 -21.77 -3.36
C GLU A 245 0.65 -20.26 -3.61
N ALA A 246 -0.49 -19.55 -3.56
CA ALA A 246 -0.53 -18.11 -3.74
C ALA A 246 0.14 -17.37 -2.58
N THR A 247 -0.07 -17.85 -1.36
CA THR A 247 0.64 -17.37 -0.18
C THR A 247 2.13 -17.75 -0.20
N ALA A 248 2.51 -18.92 -0.73
CA ALA A 248 3.91 -19.31 -0.89
C ALA A 248 4.64 -18.43 -1.90
N THR A 249 4.00 -18.03 -3.00
CA THR A 249 4.58 -17.04 -3.93
C THR A 249 4.88 -15.72 -3.20
N LEU A 250 3.99 -15.26 -2.32
CA LEU A 250 4.24 -14.04 -1.52
C LEU A 250 5.42 -14.22 -0.56
N SER A 251 5.54 -15.38 0.09
CA SER A 251 6.69 -15.67 0.96
C SER A 251 8.00 -15.67 0.19
N ALA A 252 8.07 -16.38 -0.94
CA ALA A 252 9.25 -16.44 -1.78
C ALA A 252 9.66 -15.05 -2.30
N LEU A 253 8.68 -14.19 -2.57
CA LEU A 253 8.91 -12.81 -2.99
C LEU A 253 9.55 -11.98 -1.87
N LEU A 254 9.11 -12.13 -0.62
CA LEU A 254 9.72 -11.45 0.53
C LEU A 254 11.19 -11.89 0.69
N ASP A 255 11.45 -13.20 0.61
CA ASP A 255 12.81 -13.76 0.67
C ASP A 255 13.70 -13.19 -0.45
N ALA A 256 13.21 -13.23 -1.70
CA ALA A 256 13.95 -12.75 -2.87
C ALA A 256 14.27 -11.25 -2.80
N LEU A 257 13.35 -10.44 -2.26
CA LEU A 257 13.56 -9.01 -2.06
C LEU A 257 14.60 -8.73 -0.96
N GLU A 258 14.56 -9.46 0.16
CA GLU A 258 15.56 -9.32 1.22
C GLU A 258 16.96 -9.67 0.73
N ASP A 259 17.06 -10.78 0.02
CA ASP A 259 18.28 -11.24 -0.64
C ASP A 259 18.83 -10.23 -1.66
N ALA A 260 17.95 -9.64 -2.47
CA ALA A 260 18.34 -8.65 -3.46
C ALA A 260 18.80 -7.34 -2.81
N LEU A 261 18.13 -6.91 -1.73
CA LEU A 261 18.48 -5.73 -0.96
C LEU A 261 19.86 -5.89 -0.29
N ALA A 262 20.14 -7.07 0.27
CA ALA A 262 21.42 -7.39 0.90
C ALA A 262 22.61 -7.39 -0.08
N ARG A 263 22.34 -7.61 -1.39
CA ARG A 263 23.36 -7.57 -2.45
C ARG A 263 23.64 -6.17 -2.99
N LEU A 264 22.82 -5.16 -2.64
CA LEU A 264 23.08 -3.79 -3.09
C LEU A 264 24.39 -3.27 -2.47
N PRO A 265 25.22 -2.56 -3.24
CA PRO A 265 26.45 -2.00 -2.70
C PRO A 265 26.10 -0.98 -1.62
N ALA A 266 26.74 -1.06 -0.45
CA ALA A 266 26.63 -0.02 0.55
C ALA A 266 27.09 1.33 -0.05
N GLU A 267 26.38 2.41 0.25
CA GLU A 267 26.80 3.73 -0.20
C GLU A 267 28.21 4.06 0.30
N GLN A 268 29.06 4.55 -0.60
CA GLN A 268 30.23 5.31 -0.17
C GLN A 268 29.70 6.60 0.44
N ALA A 269 29.93 6.80 1.73
CA ALA A 269 29.48 7.99 2.47
C ALA A 269 29.77 9.27 1.68
N GLN A 270 28.75 9.81 1.00
CA GLN A 270 28.82 11.15 0.44
C GLN A 270 28.58 12.11 1.59
N THR A 271 29.53 13.01 1.81
CA THR A 271 29.46 14.08 2.81
C THR A 271 28.09 14.75 2.73
N PRO A 272 27.31 14.81 3.82
CA PRO A 272 25.94 15.30 3.77
C PRO A 272 25.94 16.76 3.31
N THR A 273 25.24 17.03 2.21
CA THR A 273 24.90 18.39 1.79
C THR A 273 23.70 18.82 2.64
N PRO A 274 23.73 19.97 3.32
CA PRO A 274 22.64 20.36 4.20
C PRO A 274 21.46 20.87 3.37
N ALA A 275 20.49 20.00 3.07
CA ALA A 275 19.13 20.41 2.70
C ALA A 275 18.18 19.22 2.79
N HIS A 276 17.38 19.15 3.85
CA HIS A 276 15.93 18.84 3.83
C HIS A 276 15.37 18.90 5.25
N ALA A 277 15.40 20.11 5.82
CA ALA A 277 14.42 20.46 6.85
C ALA A 277 13.12 20.82 6.12
N ASP A 278 12.02 20.22 6.58
CA ASP A 278 10.64 20.49 6.18
C ASP A 278 10.15 19.81 4.88
N ARG A 279 9.88 18.51 5.00
CA ARG A 279 8.80 17.85 4.24
C ARG A 279 7.76 17.31 5.21
N SER A 280 7.25 18.17 6.09
CA SER A 280 5.91 17.91 6.64
C SER A 280 4.93 18.17 5.50
N PRO A 281 4.05 17.22 5.13
CA PRO A 281 3.08 17.46 4.08
C PRO A 281 2.23 18.68 4.43
N LYS A 282 1.93 19.56 3.48
CA LYS A 282 0.85 20.55 3.65
C LYS A 282 -0.46 19.94 3.18
#